data_AF-W5M485-F1
#
_entry.id   AF-W5M485-F1
#
_cell.length_a   1.000
_cell.length_b   1.000
_cell.length_c   1.000
_cell.angle_alpha   90.00
_cell.angle_beta   90.00
_cell.angle_gamma   90.00
#
_symmetry.space_group_name_H-M   'P 1'
#
loop_
_entity.id
_entity.type
_entity.pdbx_description
1 polymer ?
#
loop_
_entity_poly.entity_id
_entity_poly.type
_entity_poly.pdbx_seq_one_letter_code
_entity_poly.pdbx_strand_id
1 'polypeptide(L)'
;MATFLQAAQQEGICIEYSEAIYRTDPREKFLKVVDIVKKSTSNVQHYLKRVNYTTQKGEKVFFDDNGDPVARYAIVNWQPNNEGITTFKIIGFYDGSFPEGQQFIMNNISPVWAGHQYKIPKSVCSESCLPGTRKAIEKGKPVCCFVCIPCAEGEFSNTTGRSRLLCVCHSELYTFFCFSNNEWNCPKLYILVPKMLCSL
;
A
#
# COMPACT_ATOMS: atom_id res chain seq x y z
N MET A 1 44.07 2.77 0.20
CA MET A 1 43.66 4.19 0.28
C MET A 1 44.83 5.14 0.12
N ALA A 2 45.97 4.92 0.82
CA ALA A 2 47.18 5.74 0.68
C ALA A 2 47.67 5.93 -0.78
N THR A 3 47.60 4.88 -1.60
CA THR A 3 48.03 4.90 -3.02
C THR A 3 47.19 5.85 -3.89
N PHE A 4 45.89 5.98 -3.59
CA PHE A 4 44.99 6.86 -4.36
C PHE A 4 45.26 8.33 -4.04
N LEU A 5 45.44 8.66 -2.76
CA LEU A 5 45.72 10.04 -2.33
C LEU A 5 47.04 10.55 -2.94
N GLN A 6 48.07 9.70 -2.98
CA GLN A 6 49.36 10.03 -3.56
C GLN A 6 49.27 10.28 -5.07
N ALA A 7 48.57 9.40 -5.80
CA ALA A 7 48.36 9.56 -7.24
C ALA A 7 47.56 10.84 -7.57
N ALA A 8 46.48 11.12 -6.82
CA ALA A 8 45.68 12.33 -7.01
C ALA A 8 46.50 13.60 -6.75
N GLN A 9 47.38 13.62 -5.76
CA GLN A 9 48.29 14.74 -5.52
C GLN A 9 49.33 14.91 -6.65
N GLN A 10 49.84 13.81 -7.22
CA GLN A 10 50.77 13.86 -8.35
C GLN A 10 50.12 14.45 -9.61
N GLU A 11 48.83 14.21 -9.81
CA GLU A 11 48.03 14.77 -10.90
C GLU A 11 47.51 16.20 -10.59
N GLY A 12 47.93 16.81 -9.48
CA GLY A 12 47.51 18.15 -9.06
C GLY A 12 46.04 18.26 -8.63
N ILE A 13 45.39 17.14 -8.33
CA ILE A 13 43.98 17.08 -7.91
C ILE A 13 43.88 17.44 -6.42
N CYS A 14 43.12 18.50 -6.11
CA CYS A 14 42.83 18.90 -4.74
C CYS A 14 41.73 18.01 -4.13
N ILE A 15 42.06 17.34 -3.02
CA ILE A 15 41.14 16.48 -2.27
C ILE A 15 40.68 17.24 -1.03
N GLU A 16 39.38 17.58 -0.95
CA GLU A 16 38.83 18.37 0.16
C GLU A 16 38.69 17.56 1.45
N TYR A 17 38.33 16.28 1.34
CA TYR A 17 38.25 15.34 2.46
C TYR A 17 38.40 13.90 1.95
N SER A 18 38.90 13.00 2.80
CA SER A 18 38.98 11.57 2.49
C SER A 18 38.72 10.75 3.74
N GLU A 19 37.62 10.00 3.77
CA GLU A 19 37.24 9.14 4.89
C GLU A 19 36.87 7.74 4.38
N ALA A 20 37.35 6.71 5.07
CA ALA A 20 36.97 5.33 4.80
C ALA A 20 35.71 4.98 5.60
N ILE A 21 34.70 4.50 4.89
CA ILE A 21 33.46 4.00 5.49
C ILE A 21 33.36 2.50 5.24
N TYR A 22 33.21 1.73 6.31
CA TYR A 22 32.97 0.28 6.24
C TYR A 22 31.53 -0.04 6.61
N ARG A 23 30.97 -1.10 6.02
CA ARG A 23 29.59 -1.54 6.30
C ARG A 23 29.36 -1.93 7.77
N THR A 24 30.44 -2.28 8.48
CA THR A 24 30.46 -2.63 9.90
C THR A 24 30.64 -1.43 10.83
N ASP A 25 30.87 -0.23 10.30
CA ASP A 25 31.11 0.95 11.14
C ASP A 25 29.84 1.34 11.93
N PRO A 26 30.00 1.90 13.14
CA PRO A 26 28.87 2.40 13.91
C PRO A 26 28.15 3.55 13.19
N ARG A 27 26.83 3.66 13.37
CA ARG A 27 26.01 4.74 12.77
C ARG A 27 26.55 6.14 13.05
N GLU A 28 27.13 6.37 14.23
CA GLU A 28 27.71 7.67 14.59
C GLU A 28 28.88 8.08 13.68
N LYS A 29 29.72 7.13 13.28
CA LYS A 29 30.84 7.39 12.37
C LYS A 29 30.33 7.75 10.97
N PHE A 30 29.32 7.04 10.48
CA PHE A 30 28.64 7.39 9.23
C PHE A 30 28.07 8.80 9.26
N LEU A 31 27.36 9.16 10.34
CA LEU A 31 26.77 10.50 10.48
C LEU A 31 27.84 11.60 10.48
N LYS A 32 28.98 11.39 11.14
CA LYS A 32 30.10 12.33 11.11
C LYS A 32 30.63 12.56 9.70
N VAL A 33 30.78 11.49 8.89
CA VAL A 33 31.22 11.63 7.50
C VAL A 33 30.18 12.36 6.66
N VAL A 34 28.88 12.04 6.82
CA VAL A 34 27.79 12.74 6.13
C VAL A 34 27.80 14.24 6.47
N ASP A 35 28.02 14.61 7.73
CA ASP A 35 28.11 16.01 8.14
C ASP A 35 29.31 16.74 7.51
N ILE A 36 30.46 16.07 7.37
CA ILE A 36 31.63 16.62 6.66
C ILE A 36 31.27 16.89 5.19
N VAL A 37 30.64 15.93 4.50
CA VAL A 37 30.21 16.09 3.10
C VAL A 37 29.14 17.18 2.95
N LYS A 38 28.22 17.30 3.91
CA LYS A 38 27.18 18.34 3.88
C LYS A 38 27.74 19.75 4.09
N LYS A 39 28.81 19.89 4.89
CA LYS A 39 29.50 21.15 5.16
C LYS A 39 30.60 21.50 4.15
N SER A 40 30.99 20.56 3.28
CA SER A 40 31.93 20.78 2.18
C SER A 40 31.48 21.97 1.34
N THR A 41 32.46 22.78 0.94
CA THR A 41 32.27 23.95 0.07
C THR A 41 32.62 23.65 -1.38
N SER A 42 32.86 22.37 -1.72
CA SER A 42 33.18 22.00 -3.10
C SER A 42 32.09 22.47 -4.07
N ASN A 43 32.55 23.06 -5.16
CA ASN A 43 31.69 23.38 -6.29
C ASN A 43 30.94 22.14 -6.80
N VAL A 44 31.59 20.97 -6.76
CA VAL A 44 30.99 19.69 -7.15
C VAL A 44 29.75 19.36 -6.33
N GLN A 45 29.82 19.47 -5.00
CA GLN A 45 28.67 19.22 -4.11
C GLN A 45 27.51 20.18 -4.41
N HIS A 46 27.81 21.45 -4.70
CA HIS A 46 26.81 22.44 -5.08
C HIS A 46 26.12 22.11 -6.42
N TYR A 47 26.86 21.61 -7.41
CA TYR A 47 26.27 21.19 -8.69
C TYR A 47 25.51 19.87 -8.60
N LEU A 48 25.99 18.90 -7.82
CA LEU A 48 25.33 17.59 -7.62
C LEU A 48 23.90 17.73 -7.07
N LYS A 49 23.67 18.69 -6.17
CA LYS A 49 22.33 18.99 -5.63
C LYS A 49 21.34 19.53 -6.67
N ARG A 50 21.80 20.01 -7.83
CA ARG A 50 20.98 20.62 -8.89
C ARG A 50 20.91 19.77 -10.15
N VAL A 51 21.40 18.53 -10.09
CA VAL A 51 21.38 17.61 -11.21
C VAL A 51 19.93 17.27 -11.54
N ASN A 52 19.53 17.56 -12.77
CA ASN A 52 18.26 17.15 -13.35
C ASN A 52 18.45 17.00 -14.86
N TYR A 53 18.69 15.77 -15.30
CA TYR A 53 18.90 15.46 -16.71
C TYR A 53 18.28 14.11 -17.06
N THR A 54 18.15 13.86 -18.37
CA THR A 54 17.67 12.57 -18.90
C THR A 54 18.83 11.87 -19.60
N THR A 55 19.07 10.59 -19.28
CA THR A 55 20.10 9.78 -19.95
C THR A 55 19.71 9.51 -21.42
N GLN A 56 20.65 9.05 -22.24
CA GLN A 56 20.37 8.65 -23.62
C GLN A 56 19.31 7.53 -23.74
N LYS A 57 19.06 6.79 -22.66
CA LYS A 57 18.03 5.74 -22.57
C LYS A 57 16.67 6.27 -22.13
N GLY A 58 16.51 7.58 -21.94
CA GLY A 58 15.27 8.21 -21.47
C GLY A 58 15.09 8.20 -19.96
N GLU A 59 16.14 7.91 -19.19
CA GLU A 59 16.05 7.81 -17.72
C GLU A 59 16.27 9.17 -17.07
N LYS A 60 15.28 9.67 -16.31
CA LYS A 60 15.41 10.94 -15.61
C LYS A 60 16.21 10.75 -14.32
N VAL A 61 17.30 11.48 -14.18
CA VAL A 61 18.20 11.45 -13.04
C VAL A 61 18.11 12.79 -12.32
N PHE A 62 17.59 12.75 -11.11
CA PHE A 62 17.50 13.88 -10.19
C PHE A 62 17.53 13.35 -8.75
N PHE A 63 17.85 14.24 -7.82
CA PHE A 63 17.91 13.96 -6.39
C PHE A 63 16.88 14.79 -5.64
N ASP A 64 16.35 14.25 -4.54
CA ASP A 64 15.53 15.01 -3.61
C ASP A 64 16.38 15.88 -2.66
N ASP A 65 15.72 16.57 -1.72
CA ASP A 65 16.39 17.43 -0.74
C ASP A 65 17.36 16.66 0.19
N ASN A 66 17.18 15.34 0.32
CA ASN A 66 18.05 14.47 1.10
C ASN A 66 19.25 13.95 0.28
N GLY A 67 19.25 14.17 -1.03
CA GLY A 67 20.25 13.62 -1.96
C GLY A 67 19.92 12.20 -2.42
N ASP A 68 18.69 11.72 -2.20
CA ASP A 68 18.25 10.40 -2.63
C ASP A 68 17.78 10.46 -4.09
N PRO A 69 18.22 9.52 -4.95
CA PRO A 69 17.76 9.47 -6.33
C PRO A 69 16.31 8.96 -6.40
N VAL A 70 15.64 9.27 -7.50
CA VAL A 70 14.33 8.68 -7.76
C VAL A 70 14.39 7.14 -7.82
N ALA A 71 13.55 6.49 -7.02
CA ALA A 71 13.55 5.04 -6.89
C ALA A 71 13.03 4.35 -8.17
N ARG A 72 13.81 3.40 -8.69
CA ARG A 72 13.45 2.57 -9.84
C ARG A 72 13.81 1.11 -9.57
N TYR A 73 12.84 0.22 -9.73
CA TYR A 73 13.02 -1.21 -9.43
C TYR A 73 12.46 -2.07 -10.56
N ALA A 74 13.15 -3.16 -10.88
CA ALA A 74 12.61 -4.23 -11.71
C ALA A 74 11.76 -5.17 -10.84
N ILE A 75 10.55 -5.46 -11.28
CA ILE A 75 9.66 -6.45 -10.67
C ILE A 75 9.98 -7.79 -11.30
N VAL A 76 10.50 -8.72 -10.51
CA VAL A 76 10.95 -10.04 -10.98
C VAL A 76 10.03 -11.14 -10.47
N ASN A 77 9.71 -12.09 -11.34
CA ASN A 77 9.00 -13.31 -10.98
C ASN A 77 9.90 -14.52 -11.21
N TRP A 78 9.86 -15.46 -10.28
CA TRP A 78 10.63 -16.69 -10.33
C TRP A 78 9.80 -17.69 -11.14
N GLN A 79 10.31 -18.12 -12.30
CA GLN A 79 9.57 -18.97 -13.22
C GLN A 79 10.44 -20.16 -13.66
N PRO A 80 9.90 -21.38 -13.68
CA PRO A 80 10.63 -22.51 -14.27
C PRO A 80 10.81 -22.27 -15.78
N ASN A 81 11.98 -22.63 -16.29
CA ASN A 81 12.22 -22.73 -17.73
C ASN A 81 11.69 -24.08 -18.25
N ASN A 82 11.88 -24.34 -19.55
CA ASN A 82 11.48 -25.60 -20.19
C ASN A 82 12.19 -26.85 -19.62
N GLU A 83 13.26 -26.65 -18.86
CA GLU A 83 14.08 -27.70 -18.23
C GLU A 83 13.76 -27.86 -16.72
N GLY A 84 12.79 -27.11 -16.19
CA GLY A 84 12.42 -27.11 -14.77
C GLY A 84 13.34 -26.29 -13.86
N ILE A 85 14.34 -25.61 -14.42
CA ILE A 85 15.25 -24.73 -13.68
C ILE A 85 14.57 -23.37 -13.45
N THR A 86 14.64 -22.87 -12.20
CA THR A 86 14.07 -21.57 -11.86
C THR A 86 14.90 -20.44 -12.47
N THR A 87 14.25 -19.60 -13.26
CA THR A 87 14.82 -18.41 -13.90
C THR A 87 14.09 -17.16 -13.43
N PHE A 88 14.82 -16.03 -13.35
CA PHE A 88 14.24 -14.74 -13.01
C PHE A 88 13.75 -14.05 -14.28
N LYS A 89 12.44 -13.84 -14.40
CA LYS A 89 11.86 -13.02 -15.48
C LYS A 89 11.39 -11.68 -14.95
N ILE A 90 11.75 -10.60 -15.62
CA ILE A 90 11.27 -9.26 -15.31
C ILE A 90 9.84 -9.13 -15.84
N ILE A 91 8.87 -9.04 -14.94
CA ILE A 91 7.44 -8.95 -15.25
C ILE A 91 6.91 -7.51 -15.20
N GLY A 92 7.71 -6.56 -14.77
CA GLY A 92 7.34 -5.16 -14.72
C GLY A 92 8.43 -4.30 -14.08
N PHE A 93 8.10 -3.04 -13.87
CA PHE A 93 8.96 -2.04 -13.26
C PHE A 93 8.15 -1.15 -12.31
N TYR A 94 8.82 -0.68 -11.27
CA TYR A 94 8.37 0.43 -10.45
C TYR A 94 9.23 1.64 -10.81
N ASP A 95 8.61 2.76 -11.13
CA ASP A 95 9.29 4.03 -11.37
C ASP A 95 8.65 5.15 -10.54
N GLY A 96 9.36 5.59 -9.50
CA GLY A 96 8.91 6.64 -8.58
C GLY A 96 8.83 8.04 -9.19
N SER A 97 9.26 8.22 -10.45
CA SER A 97 9.11 9.50 -11.16
C SER A 97 7.69 9.76 -11.67
N PHE A 98 6.85 8.73 -11.72
CA PHE A 98 5.44 8.84 -12.13
C PHE A 98 4.53 9.26 -10.97
N PRO A 99 3.37 9.87 -11.26
CA PRO A 99 2.39 10.23 -10.23
C PRO A 99 1.81 8.98 -9.53
N GLU A 100 1.24 9.21 -8.35
CA GLU A 100 0.64 8.16 -7.53
C GLU A 100 -0.39 7.34 -8.33
N GLY A 101 -0.31 6.01 -8.24
CA GLY A 101 -1.14 5.07 -8.98
C GLY A 101 -0.63 4.70 -10.38
N GLN A 102 0.38 5.41 -10.92
CA GLN A 102 0.99 5.11 -12.24
C GLN A 102 2.43 4.58 -12.13
N GLN A 103 2.96 4.45 -10.93
CA GLN A 103 4.35 4.05 -10.69
C GLN A 103 4.63 2.59 -11.06
N PHE A 104 3.61 1.73 -11.07
CA PHE A 104 3.73 0.32 -11.41
C PHE A 104 3.40 0.08 -12.89
N ILE A 105 4.40 -0.37 -13.65
CA ILE A 105 4.29 -0.65 -15.07
C ILE A 105 4.52 -2.15 -15.26
N MET A 106 3.47 -2.88 -15.67
CA MET A 106 3.55 -4.32 -15.91
C MET A 106 3.83 -4.60 -17.38
N ASN A 107 4.75 -5.54 -17.63
CA ASN A 107 4.98 -6.06 -18.98
C ASN A 107 3.88 -7.05 -19.36
N ASN A 108 3.79 -7.39 -20.64
CA ASN A 108 2.84 -8.41 -21.13
C ASN A 108 3.31 -9.86 -20.84
N ILE A 109 3.92 -10.08 -19.67
CA ILE A 109 4.42 -11.38 -19.22
C ILE A 109 3.57 -11.80 -18.03
N SER A 110 2.91 -12.95 -18.16
CA SER A 110 2.08 -13.50 -17.09
C SER A 110 2.95 -14.00 -15.92
N PRO A 111 2.70 -13.56 -14.69
CA PRO A 111 3.32 -14.15 -13.50
C PRO A 111 2.92 -15.61 -13.35
N VAL A 112 3.83 -16.43 -12.87
CA VAL A 112 3.56 -17.83 -12.48
C VAL A 112 3.57 -17.88 -10.96
N TRP A 113 2.48 -18.40 -10.40
CA TRP A 113 2.27 -18.56 -8.97
C TRP A 113 2.63 -19.97 -8.51
N ALA A 114 2.66 -20.16 -7.19
CA ALA A 114 2.96 -21.45 -6.57
C ALA A 114 2.09 -22.58 -7.16
N GLY A 115 2.73 -23.73 -7.43
CA GLY A 115 2.05 -24.87 -8.05
C GLY A 115 1.79 -24.72 -9.56
N HIS A 116 2.58 -23.91 -10.27
CA HIS A 116 2.47 -23.68 -11.72
C HIS A 116 1.11 -23.08 -12.13
N GLN A 117 0.54 -22.24 -11.28
CA GLN A 117 -0.74 -21.59 -11.54
C GLN A 117 -0.55 -20.26 -12.26
N TYR A 118 -1.35 -20.01 -13.28
CA TYR A 118 -1.41 -18.71 -13.99
C TYR A 118 -2.53 -17.80 -13.48
N LYS A 119 -3.47 -18.37 -12.70
CA LYS A 119 -4.55 -17.62 -12.08
C LYS A 119 -4.02 -16.86 -10.88
N ILE A 120 -4.32 -15.57 -10.81
CA ILE A 120 -3.94 -14.71 -9.67
C ILE A 120 -4.59 -15.28 -8.40
N PRO A 121 -3.79 -15.63 -7.37
CA PRO A 121 -4.31 -16.16 -6.13
C PRO A 121 -5.02 -15.06 -5.36
N LYS A 122 -6.12 -15.44 -4.72
CA LYS A 122 -6.86 -14.53 -3.85
C LYS A 122 -6.26 -14.59 -2.44
N SER A 123 -5.74 -13.47 -1.96
CA SER A 123 -5.16 -13.35 -0.61
C SER A 123 -6.07 -12.48 0.27
N VAL A 124 -7.22 -13.03 0.68
CA VAL A 124 -8.16 -12.37 1.61
C VAL A 124 -8.32 -13.20 2.86
N CYS A 125 -8.49 -12.54 4.02
CA CYS A 125 -8.76 -13.24 5.27
C CYS A 125 -10.19 -13.81 5.32
N SER A 126 -11.15 -13.00 4.90
CA SER A 126 -12.56 -13.36 4.84
C SER A 126 -13.12 -13.08 3.45
N GLU A 127 -13.97 -13.99 2.99
CA GLU A 127 -14.72 -13.84 1.76
C GLU A 127 -15.70 -12.66 1.83
N SER A 128 -16.11 -12.15 0.66
CA SER A 128 -17.08 -11.05 0.63
C SER A 128 -18.46 -11.53 1.05
N CYS A 129 -19.10 -10.80 1.97
CA CYS A 129 -20.44 -11.12 2.43
C CYS A 129 -21.48 -10.99 1.31
N LEU A 130 -22.36 -11.98 1.22
CA LEU A 130 -23.48 -12.02 0.30
C LEU A 130 -24.60 -11.05 0.72
N PRO A 131 -25.49 -10.65 -0.20
CA PRO A 131 -26.68 -9.87 0.13
C PRO A 131 -27.49 -10.53 1.27
N GLY A 132 -28.09 -9.71 2.13
CA GLY A 132 -28.78 -10.16 3.35
C GLY A 132 -27.87 -10.43 4.55
N THR A 133 -26.55 -10.23 4.42
CA THR A 133 -25.60 -10.33 5.54
C THR A 133 -24.77 -9.04 5.70
N ARG A 134 -24.31 -8.78 6.93
CA ARG A 134 -23.40 -7.68 7.29
C ARG A 134 -22.08 -8.20 7.85
N LYS A 135 -21.03 -7.40 7.73
CA LYS A 135 -19.72 -7.70 8.31
C LYS A 135 -19.72 -7.45 9.81
N ALA A 136 -19.20 -8.37 10.59
CA ALA A 136 -18.88 -8.17 12.00
C ALA A 136 -17.42 -8.51 12.26
N ILE A 137 -16.70 -7.58 12.89
CA ILE A 137 -15.30 -7.76 13.27
C ILE A 137 -15.25 -8.67 14.50
N GLU A 138 -14.46 -9.73 14.43
CA GLU A 138 -14.25 -10.61 15.58
C GLU A 138 -13.22 -9.98 16.53
N LYS A 139 -13.55 -9.96 17.84
CA LYS A 139 -12.62 -9.48 18.86
C LYS A 139 -11.33 -10.31 18.82
N GLY A 140 -10.19 -9.64 18.77
CA GLY A 140 -8.87 -10.28 18.71
C GLY A 140 -8.36 -10.62 17.31
N LYS A 141 -9.13 -10.37 16.24
CA LYS A 141 -8.66 -10.51 14.85
C LYS A 141 -8.41 -9.14 14.19
N PRO A 142 -7.56 -9.08 13.13
CA PRO A 142 -7.37 -7.86 12.35
C PRO A 142 -8.65 -7.37 11.66
N VAL A 143 -8.74 -6.08 11.36
CA VAL A 143 -9.93 -5.43 10.74
C VAL A 143 -10.33 -6.05 9.39
N CYS A 144 -9.38 -6.62 8.64
CA CYS A 144 -9.66 -7.29 7.36
C CYS A 144 -10.31 -8.68 7.53
N CYS A 145 -10.31 -9.23 8.75
CA CYS A 145 -10.93 -10.50 9.09
C CYS A 145 -12.29 -10.23 9.77
N PHE A 146 -13.35 -10.69 9.13
CA PHE A 146 -14.72 -10.50 9.60
C PHE A 146 -15.56 -11.75 9.34
N VAL A 147 -16.65 -11.86 10.08
CA VAL A 147 -17.71 -12.85 9.82
C VAL A 147 -18.92 -12.18 9.20
N CYS A 148 -19.65 -12.94 8.39
CA CYS A 148 -20.91 -12.47 7.80
C CYS A 148 -22.06 -12.91 8.71
N ILE A 149 -22.75 -11.94 9.31
CA ILE A 149 -23.91 -12.18 10.18
C ILE A 149 -25.17 -11.80 9.39
N PRO A 150 -26.24 -12.62 9.42
CA PRO A 150 -27.50 -12.25 8.80
C PRO A 150 -28.04 -10.93 9.36
N CYS A 151 -28.69 -10.16 8.49
CA CYS A 151 -29.44 -8.98 8.92
C CYS A 151 -30.60 -9.40 9.84
N ALA A 152 -30.97 -8.51 10.76
CA ALA A 152 -32.16 -8.72 11.57
C ALA A 152 -33.42 -8.63 10.70
N GLU A 153 -34.54 -9.17 11.20
CA GLU A 153 -35.83 -9.04 10.51
C GLU A 153 -36.20 -7.57 10.29
N GLY A 154 -36.63 -7.23 9.08
CA GLY A 154 -36.92 -5.85 8.67
C GLY A 154 -35.71 -5.06 8.15
N GLU A 155 -34.49 -5.61 8.24
CA GLU A 155 -33.29 -5.03 7.69
C GLU A 155 -32.79 -5.80 6.45
N PHE A 156 -32.23 -5.08 5.47
CA PHE A 156 -31.66 -5.71 4.28
C PHE A 156 -30.28 -5.14 3.91
N SER A 157 -29.51 -5.97 3.20
CA SER A 157 -28.23 -5.59 2.60
C SER A 157 -28.28 -5.96 1.12
N ASN A 158 -28.44 -4.95 0.25
CA ASN A 158 -28.72 -5.13 -1.17
C ASN A 158 -27.44 -5.25 -2.04
N THR A 159 -26.26 -4.94 -1.49
CA THR A 159 -25.02 -4.89 -2.25
C THR A 159 -23.99 -5.87 -1.71
N THR A 160 -23.52 -6.77 -2.56
CA THR A 160 -22.37 -7.64 -2.26
C THR A 160 -21.12 -6.79 -2.12
N GLY A 161 -20.44 -6.89 -0.97
CA GLY A 161 -19.01 -6.57 -0.91
C GLY A 161 -18.57 -5.09 -0.98
N ARG A 162 -19.32 -4.12 -0.44
CA ARG A 162 -18.77 -2.76 -0.24
C ARG A 162 -19.09 -2.21 1.15
N SER A 163 -18.12 -2.40 2.06
CA SER A 163 -17.93 -1.65 3.33
C SER A 163 -19.11 -1.41 4.28
N ARG A 164 -20.26 -2.07 4.11
CA ARG A 164 -21.36 -1.90 5.06
C ARG A 164 -21.18 -2.85 6.24
N LEU A 165 -20.80 -2.24 7.38
CA LEU A 165 -20.94 -2.81 8.71
C LEU A 165 -22.41 -2.94 9.14
N LEU A 166 -23.33 -2.34 8.38
CA LEU A 166 -24.72 -2.09 8.76
C LEU A 166 -25.70 -2.60 7.68
N CYS A 167 -26.79 -3.22 8.13
CA CYS A 167 -27.97 -3.45 7.31
C CYS A 167 -28.85 -2.19 7.35
N VAL A 168 -29.67 -1.96 6.32
CA VAL A 168 -30.53 -0.78 6.22
C VAL A 168 -31.97 -1.19 6.44
N CYS A 169 -32.71 -0.45 7.27
CA CYS A 169 -34.16 -0.61 7.42
C CYS A 169 -34.88 -0.02 6.21
N HIS A 170 -35.91 -0.69 5.71
CA HIS A 170 -36.82 -0.08 4.74
C HIS A 170 -37.82 0.82 5.48
N SER A 171 -37.80 2.13 5.25
CA SER A 171 -38.63 3.10 5.99
C SER A 171 -40.14 3.04 5.67
N GLU A 172 -40.58 2.11 4.83
CA GLU A 172 -41.94 2.07 4.24
C GLU A 172 -42.71 0.74 4.47
N LEU A 173 -42.20 -0.21 5.26
CA LEU A 173 -42.82 -1.55 5.42
C LEU A 173 -43.08 -2.01 6.87
N TYR A 174 -43.46 -1.10 7.77
CA TYR A 174 -44.14 -1.51 9.00
C TYR A 174 -45.65 -1.51 8.78
N THR A 175 -46.17 -2.62 8.26
CA THR A 175 -47.59 -2.92 8.27
C THR A 175 -48.04 -3.09 9.72
N PHE A 176 -49.04 -2.30 10.13
CA PHE A 176 -49.74 -2.45 11.41
C PHE A 176 -50.25 -3.88 11.58
N PHE A 177 -49.78 -4.61 12.60
CA PHE A 177 -50.43 -5.84 13.03
C PHE A 177 -51.68 -5.47 13.84
N CYS A 178 -52.86 -5.56 13.21
CA CYS A 178 -54.13 -5.65 13.92
C CYS A 178 -54.35 -7.12 14.34
N PHE A 179 -54.15 -7.43 15.62
CA PHE A 179 -54.73 -8.64 16.20
C PHE A 179 -56.22 -8.39 16.46
N SER A 180 -57.08 -9.00 15.65
CA SER A 180 -58.49 -9.16 15.97
C SER A 180 -58.64 -10.24 17.03
N ASN A 181 -58.90 -9.86 18.27
CA ASN A 181 -59.63 -10.71 19.21
C ASN A 181 -60.86 -9.95 19.70
N ASN A 182 -62.01 -10.59 19.51
CA ASN A 182 -63.29 -10.13 20.00
C ASN A 182 -63.30 -10.04 21.53
N GLU A 183 -64.03 -9.05 22.02
CA GLU A 183 -64.45 -8.80 23.40
C GLU A 183 -63.34 -8.37 24.38
N TRP A 184 -63.30 -7.07 24.69
CA TRP A 184 -63.38 -6.47 26.03
C TRP A 184 -62.90 -4.99 25.97
N ASN A 185 -63.59 -4.13 26.70
CA ASN A 185 -63.43 -2.67 26.77
C ASN A 185 -61.97 -2.16 26.97
N CYS A 186 -61.66 -1.07 26.26
CA CYS A 186 -60.47 -0.21 26.28
C CYS A 186 -59.83 0.09 27.67
N PRO A 187 -58.53 0.47 27.71
CA PRO A 187 -58.26 1.92 27.87
C PRO A 187 -57.03 2.46 27.12
N LYS A 188 -57.21 3.67 26.60
CA LYS A 188 -56.19 4.71 26.33
C LYS A 188 -54.99 4.34 25.45
N LEU A 189 -55.11 4.84 24.22
CA LEU A 189 -54.06 5.24 23.29
C LEU A 189 -52.91 5.96 24.02
N TYR A 190 -51.70 5.38 23.98
CA TYR A 190 -50.46 6.13 24.17
C TYR A 190 -49.75 6.20 22.82
N ILE A 191 -49.86 7.37 22.18
CA ILE A 191 -48.99 7.73 21.07
C ILE A 191 -47.59 7.96 21.64
N LEU A 192 -46.64 7.12 21.28
CA LEU A 192 -45.21 7.44 21.32
C LEU A 192 -44.67 7.40 19.89
N VAL A 193 -44.79 8.54 19.22
CA VAL A 193 -43.82 8.98 18.19
C VAL A 193 -43.06 10.09 18.90
N PRO A 194 -41.72 10.32 18.75
CA PRO A 194 -40.94 10.03 17.55
C PRO A 194 -39.43 9.73 17.77
N LYS A 195 -38.73 9.53 16.64
CA LYS A 195 -37.30 9.82 16.37
C LYS A 195 -36.21 8.83 16.83
N MET A 196 -35.54 8.33 15.79
CA MET A 196 -34.11 8.02 15.68
C MET A 196 -33.58 6.83 16.48
N LEU A 197 -33.12 5.82 15.74
CA LEU A 197 -31.72 5.40 15.75
C LEU A 197 -31.42 4.63 14.45
N CYS A 198 -31.30 5.39 13.35
CA CYS A 198 -30.59 4.95 12.15
C CYS A 198 -29.45 5.94 11.88
N SER A 199 -28.46 6.00 12.78
CA SER A 199 -27.11 6.51 12.46
C SER A 199 -26.17 6.40 13.67
N LEU A 200 -25.39 5.33 13.72
CA LEU A 200 -23.90 5.27 13.77
C LEU A 200 -23.45 3.82 13.96
#